data_AF-A0A1G0CUE2-F1
#
_entry.id   AF-A0A1G0CUE2-F1
#
_cell.length_a   1.000
_cell.length_b   1.000
_cell.length_c   1.000
_cell.angle_alpha   90.00
_cell.angle_beta   90.00
_cell.angle_gamma   90.00
#
_symmetry.space_group_name_H-M   'P 1'
#
loop_
_entity.id
_entity.type
_entity.pdbx_description
1 polymer ?
#
loop_
_entity_poly.entity_id
_entity_poly.type
_entity_poly.pdbx_seq_one_letter_code
_entity_poly.pdbx_strand_id
1 'polypeptide(L)'
;MNESSVKNVLVFPYGTEISNEIVSSLIHNKHFHLLCATSDEALIQISRQANLHFLPHVNDPNFESDLLKLIQNLGVSFVIPAHDDVALLLSGMSLPKDCVVIGQSHEANSIVRYKSKTYANLKHIVPVPAIYRLCDDIPFPVFIKPDRGQGSKSTQYIPDKLALDNFLLGRDSSAFIICEFLPGEEFTVDCFSDRGSICYAGPRTRERTINGISTLSRSFSSGPDWETLQHMAARISGHFCMHGLWFFQAKKDANGELRLLEVATRVSGTMMVNRAKGINFVELALWQAVGRKVSVNASPGQVIVRRTLDPHYQFDQEFDRLLVDFDDTLLVNGKLNVEVIGLIFKAKNENKPVILITRNQNRRLATTLHKFGITAIFDDVLHIDVEQSKSSFTQAGDLLVDDSFAERTSVLESGAKSISLDMVGMYLD
;
A
#
# COMPACT_ATOMS: atom_id res chain seq x y z
N MET A 1 -19.07 22.61 10.33
CA MET A 1 -19.26 21.14 10.48
C MET A 1 -18.73 20.74 11.84
N ASN A 2 -19.48 19.96 12.62
CA ASN A 2 -19.08 19.54 13.97
C ASN A 2 -17.77 18.74 13.91
N GLU A 3 -16.79 19.12 14.73
CA GLU A 3 -15.43 18.55 14.79
C GLU A 3 -15.38 17.09 15.32
N SER A 4 -16.53 16.53 15.72
CA SER A 4 -16.62 15.27 16.46
C SER A 4 -17.17 14.07 15.67
N SER A 5 -17.64 14.23 14.43
CA SER A 5 -18.18 13.09 13.67
C SER A 5 -17.06 12.36 12.92
N VAL A 6 -16.79 11.12 13.31
CA VAL A 6 -15.96 10.18 12.52
C VAL A 6 -16.53 10.07 11.10
N LYS A 7 -15.68 10.13 10.08
CA LYS A 7 -16.07 10.08 8.67
C LYS A 7 -15.68 8.75 8.06
N ASN A 8 -16.64 8.08 7.42
CA ASN A 8 -16.39 6.82 6.73
C ASN A 8 -15.73 7.06 5.37
N VAL A 9 -14.62 6.36 5.13
CA VAL A 9 -13.80 6.43 3.92
C VAL A 9 -13.82 5.06 3.24
N LEU A 10 -14.46 4.97 2.08
CA LEU A 10 -14.52 3.75 1.27
C LEU A 10 -13.34 3.70 0.29
N VAL A 11 -12.59 2.60 0.31
CA VAL A 11 -11.54 2.31 -0.68
C VAL A 11 -12.02 1.24 -1.64
N PHE A 12 -11.89 1.50 -2.94
CA PHE A 12 -12.24 0.52 -3.97
C PHE A 12 -11.33 0.64 -5.21
N PRO A 13 -10.85 -0.49 -5.77
CA PRO A 13 -10.92 -1.84 -5.26
C PRO A 13 -9.84 -2.13 -4.21
N TYR A 14 -10.23 -2.79 -3.13
CA TYR A 14 -9.36 -3.42 -2.15
C TYR A 14 -8.70 -4.68 -2.75
N GLY A 15 -7.45 -4.97 -2.34
CA GLY A 15 -6.63 -6.05 -2.89
C GLY A 15 -5.62 -5.62 -3.96
N THR A 16 -5.47 -4.31 -4.18
CA THR A 16 -4.45 -3.75 -5.07
C THR A 16 -3.29 -3.15 -4.27
N GLU A 17 -2.13 -3.00 -4.90
CA GLU A 17 -1.00 -2.28 -4.28
C GLU A 17 -1.33 -0.82 -3.95
N ILE A 18 -2.29 -0.23 -4.67
CA ILE A 18 -2.76 1.12 -4.39
C ILE A 18 -3.63 1.10 -3.13
N SER A 19 -4.55 0.14 -2.99
CA SER A 19 -5.37 0.01 -1.78
C SER A 19 -4.55 -0.31 -0.55
N ASN A 20 -3.50 -1.13 -0.66
CA ASN A 20 -2.63 -1.48 0.47
C ASN A 20 -1.97 -0.23 1.07
N GLU A 21 -1.55 0.72 0.22
CA GLU A 21 -1.00 1.99 0.70
C GLU A 21 -2.07 2.90 1.32
N ILE A 22 -3.31 2.89 0.80
CA ILE A 22 -4.43 3.62 1.40
C ILE A 22 -4.79 3.05 2.77
N VAL A 23 -4.92 1.73 2.88
CA VAL A 23 -5.22 1.02 4.14
C VAL A 23 -4.13 1.33 5.16
N SER A 24 -2.86 1.13 4.79
CA SER A 24 -1.72 1.44 5.67
C SER A 24 -1.66 2.90 6.11
N SER A 25 -2.22 3.82 5.32
CA SER A 25 -2.28 5.24 5.64
C SER A 25 -3.40 5.60 6.64
N LEU A 26 -4.43 4.77 6.76
CA LEU A 26 -5.66 5.11 7.49
C LEU A 26 -6.04 4.11 8.59
N ILE A 27 -5.46 2.91 8.63
CA ILE A 27 -5.90 1.81 9.51
C ILE A 27 -5.93 2.17 11.01
N HIS A 28 -5.10 3.11 11.45
CA HIS A 28 -5.06 3.60 12.84
C HIS A 28 -5.60 5.03 12.99
N ASN A 29 -6.31 5.56 11.98
CA ASN A 29 -6.83 6.91 12.02
C ASN A 29 -8.14 6.98 12.81
N LYS A 30 -8.23 7.91 13.77
CA LYS A 30 -9.41 8.08 14.63
C LYS A 30 -10.50 8.99 14.04
N HIS A 31 -10.19 9.76 13.01
CA HIS A 31 -11.10 10.72 12.38
C HIS A 31 -11.71 10.16 11.09
N PHE A 32 -10.97 9.30 10.40
CA PHE A 32 -11.34 8.68 9.14
C PHE A 32 -11.42 7.17 9.31
N HIS A 33 -12.64 6.66 9.44
CA HIS A 33 -12.88 5.23 9.60
C HIS A 33 -12.87 4.54 8.23
N LEU A 34 -11.99 3.55 8.09
CA LEU A 34 -11.75 2.86 6.83
C LEU A 34 -12.82 1.78 6.57
N LEU A 35 -13.38 1.82 5.37
CA LEU A 35 -14.22 0.78 4.79
C LEU A 35 -13.56 0.29 3.50
N CYS A 36 -13.62 -1.01 3.23
CA CYS A 36 -13.00 -1.59 2.05
C CYS A 36 -14.08 -2.26 1.18
N ALA A 37 -13.95 -2.15 -0.13
CA ALA A 37 -14.75 -2.94 -1.05
C ALA A 37 -13.87 -3.57 -2.14
N THR A 38 -14.19 -4.79 -2.56
CA THR A 38 -13.47 -5.48 -3.63
C THR A 38 -14.43 -6.19 -4.58
N SER A 39 -13.95 -6.47 -5.79
CA SER A 39 -14.63 -7.34 -6.76
C SER A 39 -14.05 -8.77 -6.76
N ASP A 40 -13.07 -9.04 -5.89
CA ASP A 40 -12.46 -10.36 -5.74
C ASP A 40 -13.19 -11.16 -4.64
N GLU A 41 -14.04 -12.12 -5.06
CA GLU A 41 -14.77 -12.99 -4.14
C GLU A 41 -13.86 -13.86 -3.28
N ALA A 42 -12.70 -14.29 -3.81
CA ALA A 42 -11.76 -15.10 -3.05
C ALA A 42 -11.12 -14.25 -1.94
N LEU A 43 -10.80 -12.98 -2.23
CA LEU A 43 -10.29 -12.06 -1.22
C LEU A 43 -11.30 -11.82 -0.10
N ILE A 44 -12.60 -11.74 -0.41
CA ILE A 44 -13.66 -11.61 0.62
C ILE A 44 -13.67 -12.80 1.57
N GLN A 45 -13.42 -14.02 1.06
CA GLN A 45 -13.46 -15.23 1.86
C GLN A 45 -12.26 -15.37 2.79
N ILE A 46 -11.09 -14.91 2.37
CA ILE A 46 -9.83 -15.11 3.11
C ILE A 46 -9.39 -13.87 3.91
N SER A 47 -9.85 -12.67 3.55
CA SER A 47 -9.37 -11.44 4.16
C SER A 47 -10.00 -11.21 5.54
N ARG A 48 -9.14 -10.86 6.50
CA ARG A 48 -9.55 -10.42 7.84
C ARG A 48 -9.82 -8.93 7.95
N GLN A 49 -9.75 -8.22 6.83
CA GLN A 49 -10.04 -6.80 6.80
C GLN A 49 -11.47 -6.57 7.31
N ALA A 50 -11.59 -5.94 8.47
CA ALA A 50 -12.88 -5.55 9.01
C ALA A 50 -13.61 -4.64 8.01
N ASN A 51 -14.93 -4.80 7.93
CA ASN A 51 -15.79 -4.03 7.03
C ASN A 51 -15.38 -4.12 5.54
N LEU A 52 -15.02 -5.34 5.10
CA LEU A 52 -14.83 -5.65 3.68
C LEU A 52 -16.17 -5.99 3.02
N HIS A 53 -16.48 -5.30 1.92
CA HIS A 53 -17.71 -5.44 1.17
C HIS A 53 -17.45 -5.91 -0.27
N PHE A 54 -18.43 -6.56 -0.88
CA PHE A 54 -18.41 -6.83 -2.31
C PHE A 54 -18.96 -5.64 -3.11
N LEU A 55 -18.29 -5.32 -4.21
CA LEU A 55 -18.84 -4.52 -5.30
C LEU A 55 -18.46 -5.20 -6.62
N PRO A 56 -19.37 -5.24 -7.61
CA PRO A 56 -19.05 -5.83 -8.89
C PRO A 56 -17.93 -5.03 -9.59
N HIS A 57 -17.33 -5.61 -10.63
CA HIS A 57 -16.28 -4.92 -11.38
C HIS A 57 -16.80 -3.60 -11.99
N VAL A 58 -15.95 -2.59 -12.16
CA VAL A 58 -16.35 -1.26 -12.72
C VAL A 58 -16.98 -1.28 -14.11
N ASN A 59 -16.88 -2.39 -14.83
CA ASN A 59 -17.49 -2.56 -16.14
C ASN A 59 -18.87 -3.25 -16.05
N ASP A 60 -19.28 -3.68 -14.87
CA ASP A 60 -20.58 -4.28 -14.63
C ASP A 60 -21.67 -3.19 -14.65
N PRO A 61 -22.78 -3.39 -15.39
CA PRO A 61 -23.88 -2.43 -15.44
C PRO A 61 -24.49 -2.08 -14.08
N ASN A 62 -24.37 -2.96 -13.08
CA ASN A 62 -24.94 -2.76 -11.75
C ASN A 62 -24.00 -1.99 -10.80
N PHE A 63 -22.73 -1.81 -11.16
CA PHE A 63 -21.70 -1.23 -10.29
C PHE A 63 -22.11 0.11 -9.68
N GLU A 64 -22.58 1.05 -10.51
CA GLU A 64 -23.01 2.37 -10.03
C GLU A 64 -24.15 2.25 -9.03
N SER A 65 -25.17 1.44 -9.34
CA SER A 65 -26.33 1.27 -8.47
C SER A 65 -25.96 0.66 -7.12
N ASP A 66 -25.02 -0.29 -7.10
CA ASP A 66 -24.61 -0.99 -5.88
C ASP A 66 -23.64 -0.16 -5.04
N LEU A 67 -22.74 0.60 -5.69
CA LEU A 67 -21.89 1.58 -5.01
C LEU A 67 -22.74 2.64 -4.30
N LEU A 68 -23.76 3.19 -4.97
CA LEU A 68 -24.63 4.22 -4.39
C LEU A 68 -25.41 3.68 -3.19
N LYS A 69 -25.93 2.45 -3.26
CA LYS A 69 -26.57 1.78 -2.11
C LYS A 69 -25.58 1.60 -0.96
N LEU A 70 -24.36 1.15 -1.24
CA LEU A 70 -23.32 0.95 -0.23
C LEU A 70 -22.96 2.27 0.46
N ILE A 71 -22.77 3.35 -0.31
CA ILE A 71 -22.49 4.69 0.19
C ILE A 71 -23.58 5.14 1.16
N GLN A 72 -24.86 4.97 0.80
CA GLN A 72 -25.99 5.35 1.64
C GLN A 72 -26.09 4.49 2.90
N ASN A 73 -26.02 3.17 2.76
CA ASN A 73 -26.17 2.23 3.88
C ASN A 73 -25.08 2.40 4.94
N LEU A 74 -23.84 2.69 4.52
CA LEU A 74 -22.70 2.84 5.41
C LEU A 74 -22.39 4.29 5.76
N GLY A 75 -23.16 5.27 5.26
CA GLY A 75 -22.89 6.70 5.52
C GLY A 75 -21.50 7.14 5.05
N VAL A 76 -21.06 6.67 3.87
CA VAL A 76 -19.74 6.98 3.31
C VAL A 76 -19.65 8.47 3.00
N SER A 77 -18.61 9.12 3.52
CA SER A 77 -18.32 10.54 3.25
C SER A 77 -17.24 10.72 2.18
N PHE A 78 -16.36 9.74 2.00
CA PHE A 78 -15.28 9.80 1.03
C PHE A 78 -15.12 8.48 0.31
N VAL A 79 -14.88 8.53 -1.01
CA VAL A 79 -14.48 7.36 -1.80
C VAL A 79 -13.08 7.60 -2.37
N ILE A 80 -12.16 6.67 -2.15
CA ILE A 80 -10.80 6.74 -2.68
C ILE A 80 -10.61 5.66 -3.74
N PRO A 81 -10.37 6.04 -5.02
CA PRO A 81 -10.11 5.08 -6.07
C PRO A 81 -8.72 4.47 -5.91
N ALA A 82 -8.66 3.14 -5.88
CA ALA A 82 -7.43 2.36 -5.83
C ALA A 82 -7.03 1.81 -7.21
N HIS A 83 -7.49 2.44 -8.29
CA HIS A 83 -7.19 2.02 -9.67
C HIS A 83 -7.48 3.16 -10.66
N ASP A 84 -6.74 3.24 -11.76
CA ASP A 84 -6.88 4.34 -12.74
C ASP A 84 -8.25 4.34 -13.45
N ASP A 85 -8.79 3.17 -13.81
CA ASP A 85 -10.14 3.09 -14.40
C ASP A 85 -11.25 3.46 -13.43
N VAL A 86 -11.06 3.17 -12.14
CA VAL A 86 -12.02 3.52 -11.09
C VAL A 86 -11.95 5.03 -10.82
N ALA A 87 -10.76 5.62 -10.80
CA ALA A 87 -10.58 7.06 -10.67
C ALA A 87 -11.30 7.83 -11.79
N LEU A 88 -11.15 7.38 -13.04
CA LEU A 88 -11.86 7.96 -14.17
C LEU A 88 -13.37 7.82 -14.04
N LEU A 89 -13.88 6.62 -13.73
CA LEU A 89 -15.31 6.38 -13.59
C LEU A 89 -15.90 7.26 -12.47
N LEU A 90 -15.36 7.14 -11.25
CA LEU A 90 -15.86 7.86 -10.07
C LEU A 90 -15.84 9.38 -10.25
N SER A 91 -14.82 9.92 -10.92
CA SER A 91 -14.71 11.37 -11.17
C SER A 91 -15.85 11.94 -12.03
N GLY A 92 -16.53 11.11 -12.82
CA GLY A 92 -17.68 11.49 -13.64
C GLY A 92 -19.04 11.11 -13.04
N MET A 93 -19.06 10.39 -11.91
CA MET A 93 -20.30 9.93 -11.28
C MET A 93 -20.95 11.03 -10.44
N SER A 94 -22.28 10.99 -10.36
CA SER A 94 -23.06 11.84 -9.45
C SER A 94 -23.23 11.12 -8.10
N LEU A 95 -22.43 11.50 -7.11
CA LEU A 95 -22.53 10.97 -5.75
C LEU A 95 -23.51 11.79 -4.89
N PRO A 96 -24.01 11.23 -3.76
CA PRO A 96 -24.74 12.00 -2.76
C PRO A 96 -23.96 13.25 -2.33
N LYS A 97 -24.66 14.34 -2.02
CA LYS A 97 -24.07 15.65 -1.73
C LYS A 97 -22.98 15.64 -0.63
N ASP A 98 -23.13 14.75 0.35
CA ASP A 98 -22.21 14.63 1.49
C ASP A 98 -21.09 13.60 1.26
N CYS A 99 -20.98 13.04 0.06
CA CYS A 99 -19.96 12.08 -0.34
C CYS A 99 -19.06 12.65 -1.45
N VAL A 100 -17.75 12.62 -1.23
CA VAL A 100 -16.76 13.20 -2.17
C VAL A 100 -15.77 12.14 -2.63
N VAL A 101 -15.44 12.14 -3.92
CA VAL A 101 -14.32 11.33 -4.44
C VAL A 101 -13.01 12.05 -4.11
N ILE A 102 -12.10 11.36 -3.44
CA ILE A 102 -10.73 11.85 -3.26
C ILE A 102 -9.94 11.55 -4.53
N GLY A 103 -9.76 12.56 -5.36
CA GLY A 103 -9.08 12.45 -6.65
C GLY A 103 -9.12 13.78 -7.41
N GLN A 104 -8.84 13.72 -8.71
CA GLN A 104 -8.85 14.90 -9.59
C GLN A 104 -10.14 15.01 -10.40
N SER A 105 -10.29 16.12 -11.14
CA SER A 105 -11.44 16.37 -12.01
C SER A 105 -11.62 15.28 -13.08
N HIS A 106 -12.85 15.14 -13.58
CA HIS A 106 -13.13 14.21 -14.69
C HIS A 106 -12.30 14.54 -15.93
N GLU A 107 -12.12 15.82 -16.24
CA GLU A 107 -11.29 16.29 -17.34
C GLU A 107 -9.84 15.77 -17.20
N ALA A 108 -9.20 16.01 -16.05
CA ALA A 108 -7.83 15.55 -15.80
C ALA A 108 -7.73 14.02 -15.94
N ASN A 109 -8.63 13.27 -15.30
CA ASN A 109 -8.65 11.80 -15.41
C ASN A 109 -8.83 11.34 -16.86
N SER A 110 -9.71 11.97 -17.64
CA SER A 110 -10.00 11.60 -19.03
C SER A 110 -8.81 11.83 -19.97
N ILE A 111 -7.90 12.74 -19.60
CA ILE A 111 -6.66 13.03 -20.31
C ILE A 111 -5.56 12.06 -19.86
N VAL A 112 -5.28 12.01 -18.55
CA VAL A 112 -4.13 11.22 -18.03
C VAL A 112 -4.30 9.72 -18.21
N ARG A 113 -5.54 9.25 -18.40
CA ARG A 113 -5.82 7.83 -18.64
C ARG A 113 -5.23 7.32 -19.96
N TYR A 114 -5.03 8.21 -20.93
CA TYR A 114 -4.52 7.90 -22.27
C TYR A 114 -3.17 8.59 -22.47
N LYS A 115 -2.13 7.84 -22.82
CA LYS A 115 -0.77 8.39 -22.98
C LYS A 115 -0.69 9.36 -24.15
N SER A 116 -1.39 9.07 -25.24
CA SER A 116 -1.52 9.93 -26.43
C SER A 116 -2.08 11.30 -26.06
N LYS A 117 -3.21 11.34 -25.33
CA LYS A 117 -3.82 12.57 -24.83
C LYS A 117 -2.92 13.30 -23.84
N THR A 118 -2.31 12.56 -22.92
CA THR A 118 -1.37 13.11 -21.92
C THR A 118 -0.23 13.85 -22.60
N TYR A 119 0.47 13.20 -23.53
CA TYR A 119 1.58 13.82 -24.24
C TYR A 119 1.12 14.97 -25.14
N ALA A 120 -0.01 14.83 -25.84
CA ALA A 120 -0.54 15.91 -26.65
C ALA A 120 -0.86 17.17 -25.84
N ASN A 121 -1.38 17.01 -24.61
CA ASN A 121 -1.68 18.12 -23.70
C ASN A 121 -0.43 18.73 -23.07
N LEU A 122 0.56 17.90 -22.72
CA LEU A 122 1.70 18.33 -21.90
C LEU A 122 2.97 18.65 -22.69
N LYS A 123 3.06 18.33 -23.99
CA LYS A 123 4.27 18.55 -24.81
C LYS A 123 4.82 19.98 -24.83
N HIS A 124 3.96 20.98 -24.58
CA HIS A 124 4.34 22.40 -24.50
C HIS A 124 4.48 22.90 -23.05
N ILE A 125 4.21 22.04 -22.08
CA ILE A 125 4.20 22.33 -20.64
C ILE A 125 5.45 21.75 -19.97
N VAL A 126 5.79 20.51 -20.32
CA VAL A 126 6.98 19.76 -19.86
C VAL A 126 7.56 18.94 -21.01
N PRO A 127 8.84 18.54 -20.95
CA PRO A 127 9.41 17.63 -21.94
C PRO A 127 8.68 16.27 -21.94
N VAL A 128 8.33 15.79 -23.13
CA VAL A 128 7.71 14.47 -23.37
C VAL A 128 8.56 13.70 -24.40
N PRO A 129 8.54 12.36 -24.42
CA PRO A 129 9.22 11.60 -25.46
C PRO A 129 8.62 11.91 -26.84
N ALA A 130 9.43 11.79 -27.89
CA ALA A 130 8.91 11.83 -29.25
C ALA A 130 7.91 10.68 -29.48
N ILE A 131 6.85 10.94 -30.26
CA ILE A 131 5.82 9.96 -30.64
C ILE A 131 5.89 9.77 -32.15
N TYR A 132 5.87 8.52 -32.58
CA TYR A 132 5.97 8.14 -33.99
C TYR A 132 4.68 7.48 -34.47
N ARG A 133 4.29 7.77 -35.71
CA ARG A 133 3.23 7.07 -36.43
C ARG A 133 3.84 5.97 -37.30
N LEU A 134 3.03 4.97 -37.65
CA LEU A 134 3.48 3.87 -38.49
C LEU A 134 3.89 4.28 -39.91
N CYS A 135 3.42 5.43 -40.39
CA CYS A 135 3.79 5.98 -41.69
C CYS A 135 5.01 6.91 -41.65
N ASP A 136 5.58 7.16 -40.48
CA ASP A 136 6.77 8.00 -40.33
C ASP A 136 8.04 7.18 -40.62
N ASP A 137 9.16 7.87 -40.86
CA ASP A 137 10.49 7.26 -40.80
C ASP A 137 10.90 7.14 -39.33
N ILE A 138 10.79 5.93 -38.77
CA ILE A 138 10.93 5.68 -37.32
C ILE A 138 12.40 5.49 -36.95
N PRO A 139 12.97 6.33 -36.05
CA PRO A 139 14.35 6.18 -35.61
C PRO A 139 14.45 5.08 -34.54
N PHE A 140 14.73 3.86 -34.97
CA PHE A 140 14.93 2.74 -34.07
C PHE A 140 16.24 2.88 -33.25
N PRO A 141 16.27 2.39 -32.00
CA PRO A 141 15.20 1.66 -31.33
C PRO A 141 14.08 2.55 -30.76
N VAL A 142 12.88 2.00 -30.68
CA VAL A 142 11.71 2.65 -30.07
C VAL A 142 11.11 1.82 -28.96
N PHE A 143 10.19 2.41 -28.21
CA PHE A 143 9.42 1.72 -27.19
C PHE A 143 7.94 1.76 -27.54
N ILE A 144 7.29 0.59 -27.55
CA ILE A 144 5.85 0.48 -27.79
C ILE A 144 5.12 0.14 -26.49
N LYS A 145 3.97 0.77 -26.26
CA LYS A 145 3.14 0.55 -25.08
C LYS A 145 1.66 0.80 -25.36
N PRO A 146 0.72 0.16 -24.64
CA PRO A 146 -0.70 0.45 -24.80
C PRO A 146 -1.00 1.89 -24.47
N ASP A 147 -1.86 2.54 -25.26
CA ASP A 147 -2.26 3.92 -25.03
C ASP A 147 -2.98 4.05 -23.69
N ARG A 148 -3.92 3.12 -23.45
CA ARG A 148 -4.60 2.89 -22.18
C ARG A 148 -4.08 1.60 -21.56
N GLY A 149 -3.48 1.67 -20.37
CA GLY A 149 -2.95 0.49 -19.68
C GLY A 149 -2.35 0.81 -18.32
N GLN A 150 -1.84 -0.23 -17.64
CA GLN A 150 -1.16 -0.16 -16.34
C GLN A 150 -0.19 -1.36 -16.19
N GLY A 151 0.72 -1.28 -15.22
CA GLY A 151 1.56 -2.41 -14.81
C GLY A 151 2.51 -2.96 -15.89
N SER A 152 2.93 -2.12 -16.84
CA SER A 152 3.81 -2.49 -17.96
C SER A 152 3.33 -3.69 -18.79
N LYS A 153 2.03 -4.00 -18.78
CA LYS A 153 1.47 -5.06 -19.63
C LYS A 153 1.55 -4.64 -21.10
N SER A 154 1.99 -5.56 -21.95
CA SER A 154 2.08 -5.38 -23.40
C SER A 154 2.99 -4.21 -23.83
N THR A 155 4.04 -3.91 -23.05
CA THR A 155 5.06 -2.92 -23.41
C THR A 155 6.33 -3.61 -23.89
N GLN A 156 7.02 -3.06 -24.89
CA GLN A 156 8.20 -3.71 -25.47
C GLN A 156 9.23 -2.72 -26.04
N TYR A 157 10.51 -3.05 -25.85
CA TYR A 157 11.62 -2.46 -26.59
C TYR A 157 11.66 -3.03 -28.01
N ILE A 158 11.67 -2.16 -29.01
CA ILE A 158 11.59 -2.52 -30.43
C ILE A 158 12.89 -2.08 -31.10
N PRO A 159 13.81 -3.02 -31.41
CA PRO A 159 15.12 -2.69 -31.97
C PRO A 159 15.11 -2.25 -33.43
N ASP A 160 14.09 -2.67 -34.20
CA ASP A 160 14.01 -2.45 -35.64
C ASP A 160 12.57 -2.60 -36.17
N LYS A 161 12.40 -2.33 -37.48
CA LYS A 161 11.12 -2.41 -38.18
C LYS A 161 10.52 -3.82 -38.20
N LEU A 162 11.34 -4.86 -38.35
CA LEU A 162 10.86 -6.24 -38.37
C LEU A 162 10.26 -6.63 -37.02
N ALA A 163 10.90 -6.23 -35.91
CA ALA A 163 10.36 -6.43 -34.58
C ALA A 163 9.05 -5.66 -34.34
N LEU A 164 8.93 -4.44 -34.89
CA LEU A 164 7.69 -3.66 -34.82
C LEU A 164 6.54 -4.37 -35.56
N ASP A 165 6.78 -4.83 -36.78
CA ASP A 165 5.77 -5.49 -37.60
C ASP A 165 5.32 -6.82 -36.96
N ASN A 166 6.27 -7.59 -36.41
CA ASN A 166 5.97 -8.80 -35.65
C ASN A 166 5.15 -8.52 -34.39
N PHE A 167 5.43 -7.43 -33.66
CA PHE A 167 4.67 -7.05 -32.48
C PHE A 167 3.21 -6.72 -32.81
N LEU A 168 2.98 -6.05 -33.94
CA LEU A 168 1.66 -5.59 -34.37
C LEU A 168 0.85 -6.65 -35.11
N LEU A 169 1.47 -7.76 -35.52
CA LEU A 169 0.81 -8.85 -36.22
C LEU A 169 -0.38 -9.39 -35.40
N GLY A 170 -1.58 -9.28 -35.97
CA GLY A 170 -2.82 -9.71 -35.31
C GLY A 170 -3.29 -8.81 -34.16
N ARG A 171 -2.73 -7.61 -34.00
CA ARG A 171 -3.14 -6.62 -32.98
C ARG A 171 -3.69 -5.35 -33.64
N ASP A 172 -4.63 -4.71 -32.96
CA ASP A 172 -5.06 -3.36 -33.34
C ASP A 172 -3.96 -2.35 -33.01
N SER A 173 -3.34 -1.78 -34.04
CA SER A 173 -2.25 -0.81 -33.88
C SER A 173 -2.71 0.49 -33.23
N SER A 174 -3.99 0.85 -33.32
CA SER A 174 -4.53 2.06 -32.71
C SER A 174 -4.59 1.99 -31.18
N ALA A 175 -4.52 0.79 -30.61
CA ALA A 175 -4.47 0.58 -29.16
C ALA A 175 -3.10 0.88 -28.54
N PHE A 176 -2.07 1.14 -29.36
CA PHE A 176 -0.69 1.33 -28.92
C PHE A 176 -0.15 2.70 -29.32
N ILE A 177 0.86 3.15 -28.58
CA ILE A 177 1.69 4.29 -28.94
C ILE A 177 3.14 3.84 -29.11
N ILE A 178 3.79 4.38 -30.15
CA ILE A 178 5.21 4.19 -30.43
C ILE A 178 5.91 5.48 -29.98
N CYS A 179 6.84 5.36 -29.06
CA CYS A 179 7.59 6.51 -28.56
C CYS A 179 9.09 6.27 -28.61
N GLU A 180 9.85 7.35 -28.48
CA GLU A 180 11.28 7.32 -28.22
C GLU A 180 11.62 6.33 -27.10
N PHE A 181 12.70 5.57 -27.32
CA PHE A 181 13.25 4.73 -26.27
C PHE A 181 14.05 5.57 -25.27
N LEU A 182 13.65 5.52 -24.00
CA LEU A 182 14.31 6.23 -22.89
C LEU A 182 15.18 5.24 -22.10
N PRO A 183 16.52 5.24 -22.26
CA PRO A 183 17.40 4.23 -21.67
C PRO A 183 17.82 4.55 -20.23
N GLY A 184 17.70 5.79 -19.78
CA GLY A 184 18.28 6.25 -18.53
C GLY A 184 17.42 5.97 -17.30
N GLU A 185 17.79 6.61 -16.19
CA GLU A 185 17.15 6.42 -14.88
C GLU A 185 15.68 6.85 -14.89
N GLU A 186 14.86 6.11 -14.13
CA GLU A 186 13.42 6.33 -14.00
C GLU A 186 13.06 6.80 -12.58
N PHE A 187 12.20 7.80 -12.52
CA PHE A 187 11.75 8.45 -11.30
C PHE A 187 10.22 8.44 -11.20
N THR A 188 9.71 8.38 -9.99
CA THR A 188 8.33 8.75 -9.67
C THR A 188 8.35 9.95 -8.73
N VAL A 189 7.46 10.91 -8.94
CA VAL A 189 7.32 12.09 -8.08
C VAL A 189 5.93 12.08 -7.47
N ASP A 190 5.85 11.69 -6.20
CA ASP A 190 4.59 11.76 -5.45
C ASP A 190 4.33 13.23 -5.07
N CYS A 191 3.17 13.75 -5.44
CA CYS A 191 2.85 15.17 -5.39
C CYS A 191 1.61 15.43 -4.53
N PHE A 192 1.58 16.62 -3.93
CA PHE A 192 0.39 17.15 -3.25
C PHE A 192 0.17 18.61 -3.68
N SER A 193 -1.05 18.96 -4.03
CA SER A 193 -1.38 20.29 -4.58
C SER A 193 -2.62 20.91 -3.94
N ASP A 194 -2.71 22.23 -4.01
CA ASP A 194 -3.90 22.99 -3.62
C ASP A 194 -4.30 23.93 -4.74
N ARG A 195 -5.35 23.54 -5.50
CA ARG A 195 -5.93 24.35 -6.59
C ARG A 195 -4.87 24.79 -7.62
N GLY A 196 -4.09 23.84 -8.10
CA GLY A 196 -3.03 24.02 -9.09
C GLY A 196 -1.69 24.52 -8.55
N SER A 197 -1.61 24.88 -7.27
CA SER A 197 -0.33 25.20 -6.62
C SER A 197 0.31 23.93 -6.05
N ILE A 198 1.58 23.69 -6.36
CA ILE A 198 2.33 22.55 -5.80
C ILE A 198 2.69 22.84 -4.34
N CYS A 199 2.17 22.04 -3.41
CA CYS A 199 2.51 22.12 -1.99
C CYS A 199 3.72 21.25 -1.65
N TYR A 200 3.85 20.11 -2.33
CA TYR A 200 4.95 19.18 -2.16
C TYR A 200 5.15 18.33 -3.42
N ALA A 201 6.42 18.08 -3.75
CA ALA A 201 6.82 17.10 -4.75
C ALA A 201 8.02 16.32 -4.18
N GLY A 202 7.82 15.01 -4.01
CA GLY A 202 8.78 14.10 -3.39
C GLY A 202 9.25 13.05 -4.39
N PRO A 203 10.31 13.32 -5.17
CA PRO A 203 10.81 12.38 -6.16
C PRO A 203 11.49 11.18 -5.49
N ARG A 204 11.42 10.04 -6.18
CA ARG A 204 12.06 8.79 -5.80
C ARG A 204 12.47 8.00 -7.01
N THR A 205 13.57 7.27 -6.88
CA THR A 205 14.10 6.38 -7.91
C THR A 205 13.22 5.15 -8.08
N ARG A 206 13.32 4.50 -9.24
CA ARG A 206 12.76 3.18 -9.53
C ARG A 206 13.88 2.22 -9.92
N GLU A 207 14.76 1.95 -8.96
CA GLU A 207 15.99 1.14 -9.13
C GLU A 207 15.69 -0.30 -9.58
N ARG A 208 14.53 -0.84 -9.19
CA ARG A 208 14.05 -2.14 -9.66
C ARG A 208 12.55 -2.11 -9.88
N THR A 209 12.11 -2.62 -11.03
CA THR A 209 10.69 -2.74 -11.37
C THR A 209 10.32 -4.18 -11.73
N ILE A 210 9.15 -4.63 -11.29
CA ILE A 210 8.54 -5.92 -11.65
C ILE A 210 7.07 -5.64 -11.98
N ASN A 211 6.60 -6.02 -13.17
CA ASN A 211 5.21 -5.78 -13.62
C ASN A 211 4.74 -4.32 -13.42
N GLY A 212 5.62 -3.36 -13.71
CA GLY A 212 5.36 -1.92 -13.55
C GLY A 212 5.33 -1.40 -12.10
N ILE A 213 5.56 -2.27 -11.11
CA ILE A 213 5.67 -1.90 -9.69
C ILE A 213 7.14 -1.67 -9.35
N SER A 214 7.45 -0.53 -8.73
CA SER A 214 8.80 -0.28 -8.20
C SER A 214 9.02 -1.09 -6.92
N THR A 215 9.83 -2.14 -7.02
CA THR A 215 10.16 -3.04 -5.91
C THR A 215 11.42 -2.62 -5.16
N LEU A 216 12.21 -1.69 -5.71
CA LEU A 216 13.29 -0.99 -5.01
C LEU A 216 13.23 0.50 -5.38
N SER A 217 13.01 1.33 -4.37
CA SER A 217 12.91 2.79 -4.51
C SER A 217 13.67 3.50 -3.42
N ARG A 218 14.25 4.65 -3.76
CA ARG A 218 14.96 5.54 -2.83
C ARG A 218 14.43 6.96 -2.95
N SER A 219 14.21 7.62 -1.82
CA SER A 219 13.87 9.04 -1.80
C SER A 219 15.02 9.87 -2.39
N PHE A 220 14.68 10.82 -3.24
CA PHE A 220 15.62 11.71 -3.92
C PHE A 220 15.29 13.16 -3.53
N SER A 221 16.28 13.94 -3.09
CA SER A 221 16.00 15.23 -2.43
C SER A 221 16.97 16.37 -2.79
N SER A 222 17.86 16.19 -3.76
CA SER A 222 18.81 17.23 -4.17
C SER A 222 19.40 16.93 -5.55
N GLY A 223 19.96 17.98 -6.18
CA GLY A 223 20.66 17.89 -7.47
C GLY A 223 19.83 18.39 -8.67
N PRO A 224 20.45 18.49 -9.87
CA PRO A 224 19.79 19.10 -11.04
C PRO A 224 18.52 18.39 -11.50
N ASP A 225 18.52 17.05 -11.44
CA ASP A 225 17.33 16.26 -11.75
C ASP A 225 16.21 16.54 -10.74
N TRP A 226 16.55 16.75 -9.47
CA TRP A 226 15.57 17.02 -8.43
C TRP A 226 14.87 18.34 -8.73
N GLU A 227 15.63 19.40 -9.01
CA GLU A 227 15.10 20.72 -9.39
C GLU A 227 14.20 20.64 -10.63
N THR A 228 14.64 19.88 -11.64
CA THR A 228 13.86 19.65 -12.87
C THR A 228 12.53 18.96 -12.58
N LEU A 229 12.53 17.92 -11.74
CA LEU A 229 11.32 17.22 -11.31
C LEU A 229 10.39 18.14 -10.51
N GLN A 230 10.90 19.02 -9.65
CA GLN A 230 10.08 20.01 -8.95
C GLN A 230 9.40 20.98 -9.93
N HIS A 231 10.13 21.44 -10.95
CA HIS A 231 9.58 22.32 -11.99
C HIS A 231 8.50 21.60 -12.82
N MET A 232 8.75 20.35 -13.23
CA MET A 232 7.74 19.55 -13.92
C MET A 232 6.47 19.40 -13.07
N ALA A 233 6.61 19.12 -11.77
CA ALA A 233 5.50 19.00 -10.84
C ALA A 233 4.65 20.28 -10.79
N ALA A 234 5.30 21.44 -10.64
CA ALA A 234 4.62 22.74 -10.60
C ALA A 234 3.85 23.04 -11.89
N ARG A 235 4.45 22.77 -13.05
CA ARG A 235 3.86 23.04 -14.37
C ARG A 235 2.66 22.14 -14.65
N ILE A 236 2.77 20.84 -14.35
CA ILE A 236 1.66 19.89 -14.51
C ILE A 236 0.53 20.21 -13.53
N SER A 237 0.85 20.53 -12.27
CA SER A 237 -0.15 20.93 -11.27
C SER A 237 -0.96 22.13 -11.72
N GLY A 238 -0.29 23.19 -12.18
CA GLY A 238 -0.94 24.40 -12.66
C GLY A 238 -1.80 24.16 -13.92
N HIS A 239 -1.31 23.35 -14.87
CA HIS A 239 -2.03 23.07 -16.12
C HIS A 239 -3.37 22.38 -15.89
N PHE A 240 -3.41 21.37 -15.02
CA PHE A 240 -4.65 20.63 -14.72
C PHE A 240 -5.42 21.15 -13.51
N CYS A 241 -4.95 22.22 -12.86
CA CYS A 241 -5.48 22.71 -11.59
C CYS A 241 -5.56 21.60 -10.52
N MET A 242 -4.47 20.82 -10.36
CA MET A 242 -4.46 19.65 -9.47
C MET A 242 -4.78 20.03 -8.02
N HIS A 243 -5.52 19.18 -7.32
CA HIS A 243 -5.93 19.38 -5.93
C HIS A 243 -5.85 18.06 -5.15
N GLY A 244 -5.15 18.06 -4.01
CA GLY A 244 -4.84 16.85 -3.26
C GLY A 244 -3.68 16.07 -3.85
N LEU A 245 -3.70 14.76 -3.67
CA LEU A 245 -2.62 13.85 -4.05
C LEU A 245 -2.69 13.43 -5.52
N TRP A 246 -1.52 13.31 -6.14
CA TRP A 246 -1.32 12.78 -7.50
C TRP A 246 0.16 12.42 -7.67
N PHE A 247 0.56 11.85 -8.80
CA PHE A 247 1.97 11.67 -9.10
C PHE A 247 2.23 11.68 -10.60
N PHE A 248 3.49 11.80 -10.97
CA PHE A 248 3.94 11.55 -12.33
C PHE A 248 5.25 10.75 -12.31
N GLN A 249 5.58 10.16 -13.45
CA GLN A 249 6.85 9.49 -13.66
C GLN A 249 7.62 10.18 -14.77
N ALA A 250 8.94 10.20 -14.65
CA ALA A 250 9.84 10.73 -15.64
C ALA A 250 11.01 9.77 -15.83
N LYS A 251 11.58 9.73 -17.03
CA LYS A 251 12.72 8.88 -17.36
C LYS A 251 13.71 9.65 -18.22
N LYS A 252 15.01 9.42 -17.99
CA LYS A 252 16.07 10.06 -18.76
C LYS A 252 16.15 9.48 -20.17
N ASP A 253 16.26 10.36 -21.16
CA ASP A 253 16.58 10.01 -22.54
C ASP A 253 18.06 9.66 -22.72
N ALA A 254 18.50 9.41 -23.96
CA ALA A 254 19.88 9.05 -24.28
C ALA A 254 20.90 10.16 -23.98
N ASN A 255 20.44 11.43 -23.87
CA ASN A 255 21.27 12.58 -23.53
C ASN A 255 21.26 12.87 -22.01
N GLY A 256 20.53 12.06 -21.23
CA GLY A 256 20.37 12.26 -19.78
C GLY A 256 19.29 13.27 -19.40
N GLU A 257 18.48 13.76 -20.35
CA GLU A 257 17.40 14.71 -20.08
C GLU A 257 16.11 13.99 -19.65
N LEU A 258 15.42 14.54 -18.64
CA LEU A 258 14.16 13.97 -18.17
C LEU A 258 13.02 14.19 -19.18
N ARG A 259 12.32 13.12 -19.52
CA ARG A 259 11.07 13.12 -20.29
C ARG A 259 9.93 12.53 -19.47
N LEU A 260 8.74 13.13 -19.57
CA LEU A 260 7.54 12.63 -18.91
C LEU A 260 7.16 11.23 -19.42
N LEU A 261 6.95 10.29 -18.50
CA LEU A 261 6.55 8.93 -18.82
C LEU A 261 5.05 8.70 -18.63
N GLU A 262 4.50 9.13 -17.49
CA GLU A 262 3.07 9.06 -17.17
C GLU A 262 2.69 10.10 -16.11
N VAL A 263 1.40 10.44 -16.06
CA VAL A 263 0.77 11.19 -14.96
C VAL A 263 -0.39 10.34 -14.47
N ALA A 264 -0.62 10.33 -13.15
CA ALA A 264 -1.77 9.65 -12.57
C ALA A 264 -2.34 10.46 -11.40
N THR A 265 -3.66 10.46 -11.35
CA THR A 265 -4.52 11.36 -10.55
C THR A 265 -5.05 10.68 -9.29
N ARG A 266 -4.30 9.72 -8.77
CA ARG A 266 -4.66 8.82 -7.67
C ARG A 266 -3.45 8.44 -6.83
N VAL A 267 -3.67 7.61 -5.81
CA VAL A 267 -2.60 7.08 -4.96
C VAL A 267 -1.62 6.22 -5.77
N SER A 268 -0.32 6.48 -5.65
CA SER A 268 0.77 5.60 -6.08
C SER A 268 1.04 4.52 -5.03
N GLY A 269 1.13 3.26 -5.44
CA GLY A 269 1.40 2.14 -4.54
C GLY A 269 2.80 2.11 -3.91
N THR A 270 3.72 3.00 -4.28
CA THR A 270 5.04 3.13 -3.61
C THR A 270 5.21 4.51 -2.96
N MET A 271 4.14 5.29 -2.78
CA MET A 271 4.24 6.56 -2.02
C MET A 271 4.58 6.36 -0.55
N MET A 272 4.56 5.10 -0.05
CA MET A 272 5.09 4.70 1.25
C MET A 272 6.50 5.21 1.54
N VAL A 273 7.32 5.44 0.49
CA VAL A 273 8.64 6.08 0.64
C VAL A 273 8.52 7.46 1.28
N ASN A 274 7.54 8.26 0.85
CA ASN A 274 7.27 9.58 1.40
C ASN A 274 6.45 9.49 2.70
N ARG A 275 5.59 8.48 2.88
CA ARG A 275 4.91 8.21 4.16
C ARG A 275 5.91 7.88 5.28
N ALA A 276 6.96 7.13 4.99
CA ALA A 276 8.07 6.87 5.91
C ALA A 276 8.86 8.14 6.28
N LYS A 277 8.75 9.22 5.47
CA LYS A 277 9.25 10.56 5.82
C LYS A 277 8.22 11.39 6.60
N GLY A 278 7.15 10.78 7.09
CA GLY A 278 6.10 11.45 7.86
C GLY A 278 5.00 12.10 7.01
N ILE A 279 4.95 11.86 5.70
CA ILE A 279 3.96 12.49 4.81
C ILE A 279 2.81 11.53 4.49
N ASN A 280 1.72 11.65 5.23
CA ASN A 280 0.49 10.90 4.95
C ASN A 280 -0.38 11.63 3.91
N PHE A 281 -0.09 11.45 2.61
CA PHE A 281 -0.82 12.15 1.54
C PHE A 281 -2.32 11.87 1.52
N VAL A 282 -2.71 10.64 1.85
CA VAL A 282 -4.12 10.22 1.88
C VAL A 282 -4.87 10.99 2.97
N GLU A 283 -4.32 11.02 4.18
CA GLU A 283 -4.90 11.78 5.28
C GLU A 283 -4.92 13.29 4.99
N LEU A 284 -3.87 13.84 4.40
CA LEU A 284 -3.81 15.24 4.00
C LEU A 284 -4.91 15.60 2.98
N ALA A 285 -5.17 14.72 2.01
CA ALA A 285 -6.24 14.93 1.03
C ALA A 285 -7.63 14.88 1.68
N LEU A 286 -7.84 13.99 2.65
CA LEU A 286 -9.10 13.92 3.42
C LEU A 286 -9.31 15.18 4.26
N TRP A 287 -8.26 15.68 4.93
CA TRP A 287 -8.33 16.95 5.66
C TRP A 287 -8.60 18.14 4.75
N GLN A 288 -7.99 18.16 3.56
CA GLN A 288 -8.25 19.18 2.54
C GLN A 288 -9.71 19.11 2.04
N ALA A 289 -10.25 17.90 1.84
CA ALA A 289 -11.63 17.69 1.40
C ALA A 289 -12.68 18.14 2.44
N VAL A 290 -12.37 18.08 3.74
CA VAL A 290 -13.22 18.70 4.78
C VAL A 290 -13.00 20.21 4.94
N GLY A 291 -12.20 20.83 4.07
CA GLY A 291 -11.95 22.27 4.04
C GLY A 291 -10.88 22.76 5.02
N ARG A 292 -10.03 21.88 5.56
CA ARG A 292 -8.90 22.30 6.41
C ARG A 292 -7.72 22.75 5.55
N LYS A 293 -7.03 23.78 6.04
CA LYS A 293 -5.71 24.14 5.52
C LYS A 293 -4.70 23.09 6.00
N VAL A 294 -3.99 22.50 5.06
CA VAL A 294 -2.95 21.50 5.33
C VAL A 294 -1.58 22.01 4.91
N SER A 295 -0.54 21.51 5.56
CA SER A 295 0.86 21.79 5.23
C SER A 295 1.63 20.48 5.19
N VAL A 296 2.56 20.35 4.23
CA VAL A 296 3.38 19.16 4.08
C VAL A 296 4.77 19.41 4.62
N ASN A 297 5.18 18.64 5.64
CA ASN A 297 6.52 18.70 6.21
C ASN A 297 7.14 17.31 6.15
N ALA A 298 8.30 17.21 5.49
CA ALA A 298 9.03 15.96 5.37
C ALA A 298 10.10 15.87 6.45
N SER A 299 10.18 14.74 7.15
CA SER A 299 11.33 14.42 8.00
C SER A 299 12.61 14.36 7.17
N PRO A 300 13.75 14.86 7.69
CA PRO A 300 15.03 14.71 7.04
C PRO A 300 15.46 13.24 7.01
N GLY A 301 16.38 12.91 6.08
CA GLY A 301 16.91 11.57 5.93
C GLY A 301 16.50 10.90 4.62
N GLN A 302 17.29 9.89 4.25
CA GLN A 302 17.04 9.08 3.07
C GLN A 302 16.23 7.85 3.46
N VAL A 303 15.17 7.59 2.68
CA VAL A 303 14.36 6.38 2.80
C VAL A 303 14.66 5.48 1.60
N ILE A 304 14.91 4.21 1.88
CA ILE A 304 15.01 3.15 0.87
C ILE A 304 13.92 2.13 1.21
N VAL A 305 13.11 1.78 0.21
CA VAL A 305 12.06 0.77 0.33
C VAL A 305 12.36 -0.36 -0.64
N ARG A 306 12.36 -1.59 -0.11
CA ARG A 306 12.28 -2.82 -0.90
C ARG A 306 10.93 -3.48 -0.63
N ARG A 307 10.22 -3.84 -1.69
CA ARG A 307 8.90 -4.48 -1.60
C ARG A 307 8.99 -5.96 -1.93
N THR A 308 8.17 -6.73 -1.25
CA THR A 308 7.95 -8.17 -1.46
C THR A 308 6.45 -8.41 -1.58
N LEU A 309 6.09 -9.60 -2.06
CA LEU A 309 4.71 -10.07 -1.95
C LEU A 309 4.42 -10.40 -0.48
N ASP A 310 3.22 -10.07 -0.04
CA ASP A 310 2.75 -10.36 1.30
C ASP A 310 1.77 -11.54 1.24
N PRO A 311 2.03 -12.66 1.94
CA PRO A 311 1.12 -13.80 1.94
C PRO A 311 -0.09 -13.56 2.86
N HIS A 312 -1.27 -14.05 2.46
CA HIS A 312 -2.46 -14.10 3.31
C HIS A 312 -2.78 -15.53 3.71
N TYR A 313 -3.11 -15.74 4.99
CA TYR A 313 -3.38 -17.06 5.57
C TYR A 313 -4.80 -17.14 6.12
N GLN A 314 -5.44 -18.31 5.95
CA GLN A 314 -6.70 -18.64 6.59
C GLN A 314 -6.56 -19.97 7.33
N PHE A 315 -6.63 -19.94 8.66
CA PHE A 315 -6.67 -21.11 9.53
C PHE A 315 -7.28 -20.72 10.89
N ASP A 316 -7.61 -21.73 11.70
CA ASP A 316 -8.21 -21.53 13.02
C ASP A 316 -7.17 -21.05 14.05
N GLN A 317 -7.18 -19.74 14.28
CA GLN A 317 -6.31 -19.06 15.24
C GLN A 317 -6.95 -18.81 16.60
N GLU A 318 -8.18 -19.26 16.83
CA GLU A 318 -8.84 -18.98 18.10
C GLU A 318 -8.18 -19.73 19.25
N PHE A 319 -8.08 -19.06 20.38
CA PHE A 319 -7.59 -19.61 21.65
C PHE A 319 -8.20 -18.80 22.79
N ASP A 320 -8.37 -19.42 23.94
CA ASP A 320 -8.97 -18.83 25.13
C ASP A 320 -7.91 -18.23 26.07
N ARG A 321 -6.72 -18.83 26.10
CA ARG A 321 -5.61 -18.48 26.99
C ARG A 321 -4.25 -18.69 26.31
N LEU A 322 -3.36 -17.72 26.48
CA LEU A 322 -2.02 -17.73 25.90
C LEU A 322 -0.99 -18.14 26.95
N LEU A 323 -0.19 -19.17 26.66
CA LEU A 323 0.99 -19.54 27.42
C LEU A 323 2.23 -19.21 26.59
N VAL A 324 3.19 -18.51 27.18
CA VAL A 324 4.43 -18.12 26.51
C VAL A 324 5.61 -18.64 27.30
N ASP A 325 6.47 -19.42 26.66
CA ASP A 325 7.71 -19.82 27.28
C ASP A 325 8.68 -18.63 27.44
N PHE A 326 9.39 -18.60 28.56
CA PHE A 326 10.33 -17.52 28.83
C PHE A 326 11.65 -17.68 28.08
N ASP A 327 12.33 -18.81 28.28
CA ASP A 327 13.68 -19.06 27.79
C ASP A 327 13.62 -19.41 26.29
N ASP A 328 14.51 -18.84 25.48
CA ASP A 328 14.61 -19.07 24.01
C ASP A 328 13.33 -18.81 23.18
N THR A 329 12.26 -18.32 23.82
CA THR A 329 10.98 -17.94 23.21
C THR A 329 10.68 -16.46 23.41
N LEU A 330 10.34 -16.02 24.64
CA LEU A 330 10.14 -14.60 24.94
C LEU A 330 11.47 -13.85 24.98
N LEU A 331 12.51 -14.45 25.56
CA LEU A 331 13.85 -13.89 25.65
C LEU A 331 14.84 -14.70 24.82
N VAL A 332 15.23 -14.16 23.66
CA VAL A 332 16.16 -14.80 22.72
C VAL A 332 17.47 -14.03 22.71
N ASN A 333 18.60 -14.69 23.01
CA ASN A 333 19.93 -14.07 23.03
C ASN A 333 19.99 -12.76 23.88
N GLY A 334 19.27 -12.75 25.01
CA GLY A 334 19.22 -11.61 25.94
C GLY A 334 18.39 -10.41 25.45
N LYS A 335 17.59 -10.58 24.40
CA LYS A 335 16.67 -9.57 23.86
C LYS A 335 15.24 -10.12 23.87
N LEU A 336 14.26 -9.25 24.05
CA LEU A 336 12.85 -9.64 23.93
C LEU A 336 12.49 -9.89 22.46
N ASN A 337 11.71 -10.95 22.23
CA ASN A 337 11.05 -11.17 20.95
C ASN A 337 9.82 -10.25 20.83
N VAL A 338 9.91 -9.24 19.94
CA VAL A 338 8.88 -8.21 19.79
C VAL A 338 7.57 -8.73 19.19
N GLU A 339 7.61 -9.80 18.40
CA GLU A 339 6.39 -10.40 17.84
C GLU A 339 5.60 -11.14 18.92
N VAL A 340 6.30 -11.87 19.80
CA VAL A 340 5.69 -12.53 20.96
C VAL A 340 5.10 -11.48 21.92
N ILE A 341 5.80 -10.36 22.14
CA ILE A 341 5.24 -9.22 22.88
C ILE A 341 3.98 -8.69 22.19
N GLY A 342 3.99 -8.55 20.87
CA GLY A 342 2.81 -8.18 20.08
C GLY A 342 1.65 -9.14 20.32
N LEU A 343 1.90 -10.45 20.33
CA LEU A 343 0.87 -11.47 20.52
C LEU A 343 0.31 -11.43 21.95
N ILE A 344 1.15 -11.19 22.95
CA ILE A 344 0.73 -10.97 24.34
C ILE A 344 -0.25 -9.79 24.43
N PHE A 345 0.08 -8.64 23.82
CA PHE A 345 -0.79 -7.48 23.84
C PHE A 345 -2.05 -7.66 22.99
N LYS A 346 -1.98 -8.42 21.88
CA LYS A 346 -3.17 -8.82 21.12
C LYS A 346 -4.11 -9.66 21.98
N ALA A 347 -3.60 -10.70 22.66
CA ALA A 347 -4.38 -11.50 23.58
C ALA A 347 -5.03 -10.64 24.68
N LYS A 348 -4.29 -9.68 25.25
CA LYS A 348 -4.84 -8.73 26.24
C LYS A 348 -5.92 -7.81 25.68
N ASN A 349 -5.77 -7.30 24.46
CA ASN A 349 -6.83 -6.51 23.79
C ASN A 349 -8.11 -7.33 23.57
N GLU A 350 -7.96 -8.64 23.38
CA GLU A 350 -9.06 -9.60 23.27
C GLU A 350 -9.56 -10.09 24.65
N ASN A 351 -9.02 -9.57 25.76
CA ASN A 351 -9.32 -9.98 27.15
C ASN A 351 -9.02 -11.46 27.44
N LYS A 352 -8.02 -12.05 26.77
CA LYS A 352 -7.56 -13.42 26.98
C LYS A 352 -6.45 -13.46 28.03
N PRO A 353 -6.46 -14.40 29.00
CA PRO A 353 -5.39 -14.52 30.00
C PRO A 353 -4.05 -14.88 29.36
N VAL A 354 -2.97 -14.29 29.88
CA VAL A 354 -1.59 -14.51 29.44
C VAL A 354 -0.75 -15.04 30.59
N ILE A 355 -0.18 -16.21 30.41
CA ILE A 355 0.67 -16.89 31.39
C ILE A 355 2.09 -16.98 30.87
N LEU A 356 3.06 -16.56 31.68
CA LEU A 356 4.47 -16.86 31.44
C LEU A 356 4.79 -18.22 32.04
N ILE A 357 5.33 -19.15 31.25
CA ILE A 357 5.79 -20.45 31.74
C ILE A 357 7.31 -20.53 31.63
N THR A 358 7.97 -21.10 32.63
CA THR A 358 9.44 -21.14 32.66
C THR A 358 9.97 -22.27 33.55
N ARG A 359 11.10 -22.86 33.13
CA ARG A 359 11.92 -23.75 33.96
C ARG A 359 12.97 -23.01 34.78
N ASN A 360 13.08 -21.70 34.59
CA ASN A 360 14.11 -20.90 35.21
C ASN A 360 13.78 -20.72 36.70
N GLN A 361 14.40 -21.54 37.54
CA GLN A 361 14.28 -21.44 38.99
C GLN A 361 15.11 -20.28 39.59
N ASN A 362 15.83 -19.51 38.76
CA ASN A 362 16.70 -18.46 39.27
C ASN A 362 15.93 -17.19 39.64
N ARG A 363 16.35 -16.54 40.74
CA ARG A 363 15.89 -15.21 41.22
C ARG A 363 16.11 -14.05 40.22
N ARG A 364 16.56 -14.34 38.99
CA ARG A 364 16.84 -13.35 37.94
C ARG A 364 15.62 -13.07 37.05
N LEU A 365 14.61 -13.93 37.01
CA LEU A 365 13.43 -13.71 36.15
C LEU A 365 12.78 -12.36 36.43
N ALA A 366 12.38 -12.11 37.68
CA ALA A 366 11.77 -10.84 38.08
C ALA A 366 12.65 -9.63 37.73
N THR A 367 13.96 -9.72 37.97
CA THR A 367 14.93 -8.67 37.62
C THR A 367 15.01 -8.45 36.11
N THR A 368 14.98 -9.52 35.31
CA THR A 368 14.99 -9.45 33.84
C THR A 368 13.70 -8.84 33.32
N LEU A 369 12.53 -9.29 33.79
CA LEU A 369 11.24 -8.71 33.41
C LEU A 369 11.17 -7.22 33.78
N HIS A 370 11.65 -6.85 34.97
CA HIS A 370 11.70 -5.46 35.43
C HIS A 370 12.64 -4.61 34.56
N LYS A 371 13.81 -5.13 34.17
CA LYS A 371 14.74 -4.45 33.28
C LYS A 371 14.08 -4.02 31.96
N PHE A 372 13.17 -4.82 31.43
CA PHE A 372 12.44 -4.51 30.20
C PHE A 372 11.08 -3.85 30.43
N GLY A 373 10.67 -3.64 31.68
CA GLY A 373 9.38 -3.01 32.00
C GLY A 373 8.15 -3.89 31.74
N ILE A 374 8.30 -5.22 31.73
CA ILE A 374 7.23 -6.17 31.37
C ILE A 374 6.74 -7.04 32.55
N THR A 375 7.03 -6.66 33.79
CA THR A 375 6.64 -7.46 34.97
C THR A 375 5.12 -7.63 35.12
N ALA A 376 4.33 -6.65 34.67
CA ALA A 376 2.88 -6.62 34.88
C ALA A 376 2.06 -7.03 33.64
N ILE A 377 2.70 -7.57 32.59
CA ILE A 377 1.99 -7.97 31.36
C ILE A 377 1.49 -9.42 31.40
N PHE A 378 1.83 -10.17 32.44
CA PHE A 378 1.39 -11.55 32.63
C PHE A 378 0.38 -11.60 33.77
N ASP A 379 -0.69 -12.36 33.55
CA ASP A 379 -1.72 -12.59 34.56
C ASP A 379 -1.25 -13.65 35.58
N ASP A 380 -0.33 -14.53 35.17
CA ASP A 380 0.37 -15.47 36.07
C ASP A 380 1.78 -15.83 35.55
N VAL A 381 2.64 -16.31 36.44
CA VAL A 381 3.99 -16.82 36.14
C VAL A 381 4.15 -18.22 36.72
N LEU A 382 4.10 -19.22 35.84
CA LEU A 382 4.27 -20.63 36.18
C LEU A 382 5.75 -21.02 36.15
N HIS A 383 6.31 -21.26 37.33
CA HIS A 383 7.61 -21.91 37.48
C HIS A 383 7.41 -23.43 37.52
N ILE A 384 7.98 -24.14 36.55
CA ILE A 384 7.89 -25.60 36.43
C ILE A 384 9.25 -26.25 36.65
N ASP A 385 9.25 -27.49 37.16
CA ASP A 385 10.48 -28.26 37.33
C ASP A 385 11.02 -28.76 35.98
N VAL A 386 12.32 -29.07 35.95
CA VAL A 386 13.00 -29.58 34.74
C VAL A 386 12.36 -30.86 34.21
N GLU A 387 11.86 -31.71 35.10
CA GLU A 387 11.21 -32.99 34.78
C GLU A 387 9.73 -32.86 34.38
N GLN A 388 9.10 -31.70 34.63
CA GLN A 388 7.70 -31.48 34.28
C GLN A 388 7.58 -31.06 32.81
N SER A 389 6.59 -31.63 32.11
CA SER A 389 6.22 -31.18 30.77
C SER A 389 5.23 -30.03 30.84
N LYS A 390 5.36 -29.07 29.90
CA LYS A 390 4.44 -27.94 29.78
C LYS A 390 3.01 -28.39 29.43
N SER A 391 2.84 -29.57 28.83
CA SER A 391 1.54 -30.17 28.54
C SER A 391 0.69 -30.47 29.77
N SER A 392 1.32 -30.60 30.96
CA SER A 392 0.61 -30.76 32.23
C SER A 392 -0.03 -29.46 32.73
N PHE A 393 0.30 -28.32 32.11
CA PHE A 393 -0.19 -26.99 32.48
C PHE A 393 -1.08 -26.37 31.40
N THR A 394 -1.27 -27.08 30.28
CA THR A 394 -2.15 -26.67 29.18
C THR A 394 -3.46 -27.46 29.20
N GLN A 395 -4.49 -26.91 28.57
CA GLN A 395 -5.80 -27.54 28.38
C GLN A 395 -6.38 -27.19 26.99
N ALA A 396 -7.43 -27.87 26.57
CA ALA A 396 -8.15 -27.53 25.34
C ALA A 396 -8.57 -26.05 25.33
N GLY A 397 -8.32 -25.36 24.22
CA GLY A 397 -8.51 -23.92 24.09
C GLY A 397 -7.25 -23.08 24.35
N ASP A 398 -6.21 -23.64 24.97
CA ASP A 398 -4.94 -22.92 25.16
C ASP A 398 -4.12 -22.86 23.87
N LEU A 399 -3.30 -21.81 23.77
CA LEU A 399 -2.20 -21.69 22.81
C LEU A 399 -0.86 -21.57 23.55
N LEU A 400 0.03 -22.55 23.36
CA LEU A 400 1.42 -22.46 23.80
C LEU A 400 2.32 -21.90 22.69
N VAL A 401 3.14 -20.91 23.01
CA VAL A 401 4.28 -20.47 22.18
C VAL A 401 5.57 -20.97 22.81
N ASP A 402 6.34 -21.74 22.06
CA ASP A 402 7.54 -22.44 22.58
C ASP A 402 8.51 -22.78 21.44
N ASP A 403 9.83 -22.67 21.66
CA ASP A 403 10.85 -23.06 20.69
C ASP A 403 11.13 -24.59 20.67
N SER A 404 10.83 -25.28 21.76
CA SER A 404 11.05 -26.73 21.90
C SER A 404 10.02 -27.55 21.12
N PHE A 405 10.50 -28.26 20.09
CA PHE A 405 9.66 -29.17 19.31
C PHE A 405 9.03 -30.28 20.18
N ALA A 406 9.75 -30.78 21.17
CA ALA A 406 9.26 -31.84 22.06
C ALA A 406 8.10 -31.32 22.94
N GLU A 407 8.22 -30.11 23.50
CA GLU A 407 7.13 -29.52 24.29
C GLU A 407 5.91 -29.25 23.43
N ARG A 408 6.09 -28.64 22.25
CA ARG A 408 4.99 -28.38 21.32
C ARG A 408 4.26 -29.66 20.94
N THR A 409 4.98 -30.74 20.65
CA THR A 409 4.40 -32.04 20.32
C THR A 409 3.58 -32.58 21.49
N SER A 410 4.14 -32.57 22.70
CA SER A 410 3.42 -33.05 23.88
C SER A 410 2.15 -32.24 24.18
N VAL A 411 2.17 -30.94 23.94
CA VAL A 411 1.00 -30.05 24.11
C VAL A 411 -0.08 -30.30 23.06
N LEU A 412 0.31 -30.58 21.81
CA LEU A 412 -0.65 -30.96 20.77
C LEU A 412 -1.31 -32.30 21.10
N GLU A 413 -0.54 -33.26 21.61
CA GLU A 413 -1.05 -34.57 22.05
C GLU A 413 -2.00 -34.47 23.24
N SER A 414 -1.87 -33.43 24.08
CA SER A 414 -2.81 -33.16 25.18
C SER A 414 -4.10 -32.44 24.76
N GLY A 415 -4.21 -32.04 23.48
CA GLY A 415 -5.39 -31.41 22.90
C GLY A 415 -5.41 -29.87 22.92
N ALA A 416 -4.32 -29.23 23.33
CA ALA A 416 -4.12 -27.79 23.23
C ALA A 416 -3.43 -27.41 21.90
N LYS A 417 -3.47 -26.13 21.52
CA LYS A 417 -2.71 -25.63 20.37
C LYS A 417 -1.29 -25.30 20.81
N SER A 418 -0.30 -25.54 19.95
CA SER A 418 1.06 -25.06 20.18
C SER A 418 1.70 -24.60 18.88
N ILE A 419 2.54 -23.56 18.96
CA ILE A 419 3.19 -22.95 17.81
C ILE A 419 4.65 -22.60 18.11
N SER A 420 5.48 -22.65 17.08
CA SER A 420 6.85 -22.14 17.11
C SER A 420 6.90 -20.64 16.81
N LEU A 421 8.06 -20.03 17.05
CA LEU A 421 8.28 -18.59 16.86
C LEU A 421 7.98 -18.10 15.44
N ASP A 422 8.24 -18.90 14.40
CA ASP A 422 7.98 -18.54 12.99
C ASP A 422 6.49 -18.44 12.64
N MET A 423 5.60 -18.96 13.49
CA MET A 423 4.16 -18.87 13.30
C MET A 423 3.54 -17.67 14.04
N VAL A 424 4.28 -16.99 14.91
CA VAL A 424 3.74 -15.89 15.75
C VAL A 424 3.18 -14.77 14.89
N GLY A 425 3.89 -14.39 13.82
CA GLY A 425 3.44 -13.38 12.86
C GLY A 425 2.06 -13.69 12.28
N MET A 426 1.76 -14.95 11.98
CA MET A 426 0.46 -15.35 11.43
C MET A 426 -0.69 -15.11 12.41
N TYR A 427 -0.44 -15.11 13.73
CA TYR A 427 -1.43 -14.82 14.77
C TYR A 427 -1.56 -13.32 15.08
N LEU A 428 -0.70 -12.47 14.51
CA LEU A 428 -0.78 -11.01 14.63
C LEU A 428 -1.67 -10.37 13.55
N ASP A 429 -1.82 -11.06 12.41
CA ASP A 429 -2.49 -10.58 11.19
C ASP A 429 -4.03 -10.52 11.25
#